data_AF-A0A7W3NV89-F1
#
_entry.id   AF-A0A7W3NV89-F1
#
_cell.length_a   1.000
_cell.length_b   1.000
_cell.length_c   1.000
_cell.angle_alpha   90.00
_cell.angle_beta   90.00
_cell.angle_gamma   90.00
#
_symmetry.space_group_name_H-M   'P 1'
#
loop_
_entity.id
_entity.type
_entity.pdbx_description
1 polymer ?
#
loop_
_entity_poly.entity_id
_entity_poly.type
_entity_poly.pdbx_seq_one_letter_code
_entity_poly.pdbx_strand_id
1 'polypeptide(L)'
;MLVLLLDDHTARTLRRTGMPAEPRERIVTAAAAIHRALADCPWIVEVLTADDLMSAAALWFVEQIVDGFVACGLTHERAVHGYRAIWYYTAGEIVVRTAADRRRADDDRPTYREQVFTDLAPGELPRLAELADAWGPLTAEDTYLDGLRALVGGLTARG
;
A
#
# COMPACT_ATOMS: atom_id res chain seq x y z
N MET A 1 18.75 7.89 5.58
CA MET A 1 19.26 9.06 4.82
C MET A 1 18.72 9.18 3.39
N LEU A 2 18.24 8.09 2.74
CA LEU A 2 17.68 8.16 1.37
C LEU A 2 16.16 8.43 1.27
N VAL A 3 15.36 8.13 2.32
CA VAL A 3 13.94 8.56 2.40
C VAL A 3 13.82 10.08 2.39
N LEU A 4 14.84 10.79 2.89
CA LEU A 4 14.83 12.24 3.06
C LEU A 4 14.91 13.03 1.74
N LEU A 5 15.37 12.43 0.63
CA LEU A 5 15.66 13.15 -0.61
C LEU A 5 14.58 12.98 -1.69
N LEU A 6 13.82 11.89 -1.68
CA LEU A 6 12.70 11.69 -2.62
C LEU A 6 11.40 12.37 -2.14
N ASP A 7 11.28 12.59 -0.82
CA ASP A 7 10.09 13.13 -0.13
C ASP A 7 9.87 14.63 -0.42
N ASP A 8 10.94 15.40 -0.56
CA ASP A 8 10.86 16.86 -0.63
C ASP A 8 10.21 17.38 -1.93
N HIS A 9 10.44 16.75 -3.08
CA HIS A 9 9.84 17.18 -4.35
C HIS A 9 8.34 16.87 -4.42
N THR A 10 7.93 15.66 -4.02
CA THR A 10 6.53 15.23 -4.00
C THR A 10 5.74 16.02 -2.96
N ALA A 11 6.29 16.16 -1.74
CA ALA A 11 5.67 16.96 -0.68
C ALA A 11 5.58 18.45 -1.06
N ARG A 12 6.58 19.03 -1.74
CA ARG A 12 6.49 20.41 -2.25
C ARG A 12 5.42 20.55 -3.34
N THR A 13 5.34 19.59 -4.25
CA THR A 13 4.37 19.62 -5.35
C THR A 13 2.94 19.51 -4.83
N LEU A 14 2.66 18.59 -3.89
CA LEU A 14 1.35 18.43 -3.28
C LEU A 14 0.98 19.61 -2.38
N ARG A 15 1.93 20.15 -1.60
CA ARG A 15 1.69 21.39 -0.83
C ARG A 15 1.35 22.58 -1.72
N ARG A 16 1.91 22.65 -2.93
CA ARG A 16 1.65 23.73 -3.89
C ARG A 16 0.32 23.60 -4.62
N THR A 17 -0.08 22.36 -4.95
CA THR A 17 -1.32 22.08 -5.69
C THR A 17 -2.54 21.94 -4.76
N GLY A 18 -2.31 21.68 -3.48
CA GLY A 18 -3.35 21.47 -2.47
C GLY A 18 -3.80 20.01 -2.43
N MET A 19 -4.34 19.60 -1.29
CA MET A 19 -4.99 18.30 -1.13
C MET A 19 -6.46 18.36 -1.57
N PRO A 20 -7.05 17.23 -2.00
CA PRO A 20 -8.47 17.15 -2.25
C PRO A 20 -9.32 17.64 -1.07
N ALA A 21 -10.44 18.29 -1.39
CA ALA A 21 -11.40 18.76 -0.38
C ALA A 21 -12.21 17.59 0.23
N GLU A 22 -12.51 16.57 -0.58
CA GLU A 22 -13.21 15.38 -0.12
C GLU A 22 -12.28 14.57 0.84
N PRO A 23 -12.71 14.29 2.07
CA PRO A 23 -11.85 13.71 3.10
C PRO A 23 -11.26 12.33 2.75
N ARG A 24 -12.02 11.44 2.10
CA ARG A 24 -11.55 10.09 1.77
C ARG A 24 -10.49 10.13 0.66
N GLU A 25 -10.69 10.94 -0.36
CA GLU A 25 -9.75 11.19 -1.44
C GLU A 25 -8.49 11.88 -0.93
N ARG A 26 -8.59 12.75 0.08
CA ARG A 26 -7.41 13.31 0.77
C ARG A 26 -6.56 12.21 1.40
N ILE A 27 -7.18 11.30 2.15
CA ILE A 27 -6.49 10.16 2.77
C ILE A 27 -5.82 9.30 1.70
N VAL A 28 -6.56 8.92 0.67
CA VAL A 28 -6.07 8.06 -0.42
C VAL A 28 -4.89 8.73 -1.15
N THR A 29 -4.99 10.02 -1.46
CA THR A 29 -3.94 10.79 -2.14
C THR A 29 -2.67 10.87 -1.30
N ALA A 30 -2.80 11.13 0.00
CA ALA A 30 -1.65 11.22 0.90
C ALA A 30 -0.93 9.87 1.06
N ALA A 31 -1.69 8.79 1.30
CA ALA A 31 -1.15 7.45 1.42
C ALA A 31 -0.51 6.94 0.12
N ALA A 32 -1.12 7.24 -1.04
CA ALA A 32 -0.55 6.91 -2.34
C ALA A 32 0.76 7.67 -2.64
N ALA A 33 0.89 8.91 -2.16
CA ALA A 33 2.15 9.65 -2.28
C ALA A 33 3.27 8.99 -1.46
N ILE A 34 2.96 8.55 -0.23
CA ILE A 34 3.89 7.78 0.61
C ILE A 34 4.28 6.48 -0.10
N HIS A 35 3.31 5.69 -0.57
CA HIS A 35 3.55 4.43 -1.27
C HIS A 35 4.48 4.60 -2.46
N ARG A 36 4.22 5.57 -3.35
CA ARG A 36 5.06 5.84 -4.51
C ARG A 36 6.50 6.19 -4.12
N ALA A 37 6.68 7.08 -3.14
CA ALA A 37 8.00 7.47 -2.68
C ALA A 37 8.80 6.29 -2.10
N LEU A 38 8.10 5.35 -1.45
CA LEU A 38 8.68 4.16 -0.83
C LEU A 38 8.91 3.02 -1.83
N ALA A 39 8.03 2.83 -2.82
CA ALA A 39 8.18 1.80 -3.86
C ALA A 39 9.44 2.02 -4.72
N ASP A 40 9.82 3.28 -4.93
CA ASP A 40 11.05 3.66 -5.64
C ASP A 40 12.33 3.47 -4.79
N CYS A 41 12.21 3.08 -3.51
CA CYS A 41 13.34 2.92 -2.59
C CYS A 41 13.85 1.45 -2.56
N PRO A 42 15.09 1.17 -3.00
CA PRO A 42 15.65 -0.20 -3.05
C PRO A 42 15.78 -0.89 -1.69
N TRP A 43 15.82 -0.11 -0.60
CA TRP A 43 16.03 -0.53 0.79
C TRP A 43 14.79 -0.36 1.66
N ILE A 44 13.61 -0.38 1.04
CA ILE A 44 12.35 -0.10 1.71
C ILE A 44 12.09 -0.98 2.93
N VAL A 45 12.49 -2.25 2.91
CA VAL A 45 12.31 -3.17 4.04
C VAL A 45 13.08 -2.71 5.27
N GLU A 46 14.33 -2.28 5.08
CA GLU A 46 15.20 -1.81 6.17
C GLU A 46 14.67 -0.50 6.77
N VAL A 47 14.18 0.38 5.89
CA VAL A 47 13.51 1.64 6.22
C VAL A 47 12.22 1.41 7.03
N LEU A 48 11.40 0.43 6.65
CA LEU A 48 10.16 0.07 7.35
C LEU A 48 10.42 -0.55 8.74
N THR A 49 11.55 -1.25 8.92
CA THR A 49 11.92 -1.90 10.19
C THR A 49 12.66 -1.02 11.18
N ALA A 50 13.20 0.12 10.73
CA ALA A 50 14.05 0.98 11.55
C ALA A 50 13.27 1.93 12.49
N ASP A 51 11.94 1.97 12.44
CA ASP A 51 11.01 2.82 13.24
C ASP A 51 11.27 4.35 13.18
N ASP A 52 12.34 4.80 12.54
CA ASP A 52 12.79 6.20 12.56
C ASP A 52 12.42 6.95 11.26
N LEU A 53 11.13 6.90 10.91
CA LEU A 53 10.58 7.57 9.73
C LEU A 53 10.00 8.96 10.04
N MET A 54 10.53 9.67 11.02
CA MET A 54 9.99 10.96 11.44
C MET A 54 10.69 12.14 10.75
N SER A 55 10.66 12.16 9.40
CA SER A 55 10.94 13.39 8.66
C SER A 55 9.75 14.35 8.80
N ALA A 56 10.01 15.66 8.88
CA ALA A 56 8.94 16.67 8.91
C ALA A 56 8.06 16.66 7.63
N ALA A 57 8.58 16.12 6.52
CA ALA A 57 7.81 15.95 5.29
C ALA A 57 6.88 14.73 5.36
N ALA A 58 7.33 13.61 5.93
CA ALA A 58 6.50 12.45 6.21
C ALA A 58 5.36 12.78 7.19
N LEU A 59 5.66 13.55 8.25
CA LEU A 59 4.67 14.02 9.21
C LEU A 59 3.54 14.84 8.58
N TRP A 60 3.83 15.61 7.52
CA TRP A 60 2.79 16.36 6.82
C TRP A 60 1.77 15.45 6.15
N PHE A 61 2.20 14.32 5.57
CA PHE A 61 1.27 13.35 4.99
C PHE A 61 0.45 12.62 6.06
N VAL A 62 1.07 12.28 7.20
CA VAL A 62 0.36 11.70 8.35
C VAL A 62 -0.74 12.66 8.83
N GLU A 63 -0.45 13.96 8.92
CA GLU A 63 -1.44 14.99 9.26
C GLU A 63 -2.62 14.96 8.30
N GLN A 64 -2.39 14.92 6.97
CA GLN A 64 -3.48 14.89 5.99
C GLN A 64 -4.36 13.64 6.11
N ILE A 65 -3.78 12.51 6.49
CA ILE A 65 -4.52 11.25 6.70
C ILE A 65 -5.36 11.34 7.97
N VAL A 66 -4.76 11.77 9.08
CA VAL A 66 -5.46 11.89 10.37
C VAL A 66 -6.58 12.94 10.28
N ASP A 67 -6.31 14.11 9.69
CA ASP A 67 -7.30 15.15 9.45
C ASP A 67 -8.44 14.66 8.56
N GLY A 68 -8.14 13.92 7.49
CA GLY A 68 -9.17 13.31 6.64
C GLY A 68 -10.07 12.33 7.40
N PHE A 69 -9.52 11.56 8.34
CA PHE A 69 -10.33 10.66 9.18
C PHE A 69 -11.20 11.44 10.18
N VAL A 70 -10.65 12.48 10.80
CA VAL A 70 -11.41 13.36 11.71
C VAL A 70 -12.53 14.08 10.96
N ALA A 71 -12.28 14.55 9.74
CA ALA A 71 -13.30 15.15 8.87
C ALA A 71 -14.37 14.13 8.42
N CYS A 72 -14.08 12.83 8.47
CA CYS A 72 -15.08 11.76 8.32
C CYS A 72 -15.86 11.44 9.60
N GLY A 73 -15.63 12.15 10.71
CA GLY A 73 -16.33 11.97 11.98
C GLY A 73 -15.65 11.04 12.99
N LEU A 74 -14.45 10.53 12.69
CA LEU A 74 -13.74 9.66 13.63
C LEU A 74 -13.17 10.45 14.81
N THR A 75 -13.11 9.83 15.98
CA THR A 75 -12.31 10.35 17.10
C THR A 75 -10.83 10.35 16.75
N HIS A 76 -10.04 11.22 17.38
CA HIS A 76 -8.58 11.27 17.19
C HIS A 76 -7.92 9.89 17.37
N GLU A 77 -8.34 9.13 18.38
CA GLU A 77 -7.84 7.78 18.65
C GLU A 77 -8.14 6.83 17.47
N ARG A 78 -9.37 6.85 16.95
CA ARG A 78 -9.76 6.05 15.78
C ARG A 78 -9.06 6.51 14.51
N ALA A 79 -8.82 7.81 14.34
CA ALA A 79 -8.08 8.36 13.22
C ALA A 79 -6.61 7.88 13.21
N VAL A 80 -5.95 7.87 14.38
CA VAL A 80 -4.59 7.32 14.52
C VAL A 80 -4.56 5.81 14.25
N HIS A 81 -5.56 5.06 14.73
CA HIS A 81 -5.68 3.64 14.39
C HIS A 81 -5.91 3.42 12.89
N GLY A 82 -6.71 4.26 12.24
CA GLY A 82 -6.92 4.24 10.79
C GLY A 82 -5.63 4.51 10.03
N TYR A 83 -4.86 5.53 10.42
CA TYR A 83 -3.53 5.78 9.87
C TYR A 83 -2.62 4.56 10.01
N ARG A 84 -2.58 3.94 11.19
CA ARG A 84 -1.73 2.76 11.43
C ARG A 84 -2.15 1.55 10.59
N ALA A 85 -3.45 1.37 10.35
CA ALA A 85 -3.95 0.34 9.44
C ALA A 85 -3.53 0.58 7.99
N ILE A 86 -3.62 1.82 7.50
CA ILE A 86 -3.12 2.22 6.18
C ILE A 86 -1.62 1.97 6.06
N TRP A 87 -0.85 2.30 7.11
CA TRP A 87 0.59 2.07 7.13
C TRP A 87 0.93 0.58 6.98
N TYR A 88 0.28 -0.29 7.77
CA TYR A 88 0.50 -1.74 7.67
C TYR A 88 0.10 -2.32 6.33
N TYR A 89 -1.02 -1.86 5.75
CA TYR A 89 -1.42 -2.23 4.41
C TYR A 89 -0.36 -1.84 3.37
N THR A 90 0.11 -0.59 3.42
CA THR A 90 1.09 -0.04 2.48
C THR A 90 2.44 -0.73 2.59
N ALA A 91 2.95 -0.88 3.80
CA ALA A 91 4.21 -1.58 4.07
C ALA A 91 4.15 -3.05 3.63
N GLY A 92 3.06 -3.76 3.98
CA GLY A 92 2.85 -5.14 3.60
C GLY A 92 2.79 -5.34 2.09
N GLU A 93 2.08 -4.46 1.38
CA GLU A 93 1.97 -4.48 -0.08
C GLU A 93 3.35 -4.32 -0.74
N ILE A 94 4.13 -3.31 -0.33
CA ILE A 94 5.46 -3.05 -0.89
C ILE A 94 6.41 -4.24 -0.64
N VAL A 95 6.39 -4.82 0.57
CA VAL A 95 7.22 -5.98 0.92
C VAL A 95 6.88 -7.18 0.02
N VAL A 96 5.59 -7.49 -0.13
CA VAL A 96 5.12 -8.62 -0.93
C VAL A 96 5.43 -8.41 -2.42
N ARG A 97 5.18 -7.21 -2.96
CA ARG A 97 5.44 -6.85 -4.35
C ARG A 97 6.93 -6.92 -4.67
N THR A 98 7.78 -6.26 -3.87
CA THR A 98 9.24 -6.30 -4.04
C THR A 98 9.78 -7.74 -4.02
N ALA A 99 9.28 -8.57 -3.11
CA ALA A 99 9.68 -9.97 -3.04
C ALA A 99 9.20 -10.78 -4.25
N ALA A 100 8.04 -10.46 -4.81
CA ALA A 100 7.51 -11.10 -6.01
C ALA A 100 8.29 -10.70 -7.26
N ASP A 101 8.64 -9.42 -7.40
CA ASP A 101 9.39 -8.91 -8.56
C ASP A 101 10.81 -9.47 -8.59
N ARG A 102 11.50 -9.54 -7.44
CA ARG A 102 12.81 -10.22 -7.33
C ARG A 102 12.74 -11.68 -7.77
N ARG A 103 11.72 -12.42 -7.30
CA ARG A 103 11.51 -13.82 -7.69
C ARG A 103 11.27 -14.00 -9.19
N ARG A 104 10.60 -13.07 -9.86
CA ARG A 104 10.38 -13.12 -11.31
C ARG A 104 11.63 -12.73 -12.11
N ALA A 105 12.46 -11.84 -11.57
CA ALA A 105 13.69 -11.40 -12.23
C ALA A 105 14.81 -12.46 -12.17
N ASP A 106 14.84 -13.28 -11.11
CA ASP A 106 15.88 -14.29 -10.89
C ASP A 106 15.58 -15.66 -11.53
N ASP A 107 14.37 -15.93 -12.03
CA ASP A 107 13.92 -17.28 -12.40
C ASP A 107 13.42 -17.36 -13.86
N ASP A 108 14.16 -18.09 -14.73
CA ASP A 108 13.73 -18.50 -16.08
C ASP A 108 12.80 -19.74 -16.04
N ARG A 109 12.43 -20.21 -14.84
CA ARG A 109 11.60 -21.41 -14.60
C ARG A 109 10.23 -21.07 -14.00
N PRO A 110 9.21 -21.95 -14.19
CA PRO A 110 7.90 -21.75 -13.59
C PRO A 110 8.03 -21.70 -12.07
N THR A 111 7.46 -20.67 -11.44
CA THR A 111 7.56 -20.52 -9.99
C THR A 111 6.90 -21.71 -9.28
N TYR A 112 7.37 -22.08 -8.08
CA TYR A 112 6.75 -23.16 -7.27
C TYR A 112 5.23 -23.00 -7.12
N ARG A 113 4.72 -21.76 -7.15
CA ARG A 113 3.28 -21.47 -7.16
C ARG A 113 2.60 -21.92 -8.47
N GLU A 114 3.16 -21.62 -9.63
CA GLU A 114 2.59 -22.06 -10.92
C GLU A 114 2.53 -23.58 -11.04
N GLN A 115 3.52 -24.28 -10.48
CA GLN A 115 3.52 -25.75 -10.40
C GLN A 115 2.39 -26.26 -9.50
N VAL A 116 2.20 -25.66 -8.31
CA VAL A 116 1.10 -26.01 -7.40
C VAL A 116 -0.28 -25.75 -8.01
N PHE A 117 -0.44 -24.68 -8.79
CA PHE A 117 -1.70 -24.36 -9.46
C PHE A 117 -2.01 -25.32 -10.62
N THR A 118 -0.99 -25.87 -11.28
CA THR A 118 -1.15 -26.88 -12.35
C THR A 118 -1.69 -28.21 -11.81
N ASP A 119 -1.33 -28.56 -10.57
CA ASP A 119 -1.68 -29.84 -9.93
C ASP A 119 -2.89 -29.75 -8.98
N LEU A 120 -3.69 -28.67 -9.04
CA LEU A 120 -4.84 -28.50 -8.15
C LEU A 120 -5.92 -29.55 -8.39
N ALA A 121 -6.31 -30.26 -7.34
CA ALA A 121 -7.45 -31.17 -7.37
C ALA A 121 -8.78 -30.38 -7.35
N PRO A 122 -9.60 -30.40 -8.43
CA PRO A 122 -10.84 -29.62 -8.48
C PRO A 122 -11.89 -30.07 -7.44
N GLY A 123 -11.79 -31.31 -6.95
CA GLY A 123 -12.64 -31.83 -5.88
C GLY A 123 -12.34 -31.25 -4.50
N GLU A 124 -11.15 -30.68 -4.30
CA GLU A 124 -10.71 -30.12 -3.01
C GLU A 124 -10.67 -28.58 -3.05
N LEU A 125 -10.20 -28.01 -4.15
CA LEU A 125 -10.01 -26.56 -4.33
C LEU A 125 -10.72 -26.04 -5.59
N PRO A 126 -12.06 -26.20 -5.69
CA PRO A 126 -12.80 -25.99 -6.93
C PRO A 126 -12.62 -24.58 -7.52
N ARG A 127 -12.66 -23.54 -6.68
CA ARG A 127 -12.52 -22.14 -7.14
C ARG A 127 -11.10 -21.79 -7.58
N LEU A 128 -10.08 -22.37 -6.94
CA LEU A 128 -8.69 -22.11 -7.32
C LEU A 128 -8.32 -22.89 -8.58
N ALA A 129 -8.85 -24.10 -8.74
CA ALA A 129 -8.72 -24.88 -9.96
C ALA A 129 -9.36 -24.16 -11.16
N GLU A 130 -10.55 -23.56 -10.98
CA GLU A 130 -11.21 -22.73 -12.01
C GLU A 130 -10.37 -21.50 -12.42
N LEU A 131 -9.54 -20.98 -11.52
CA LEU A 131 -8.73 -19.78 -11.72
C LEU A 131 -7.26 -20.08 -12.00
N ALA A 132 -6.85 -21.35 -12.13
CA ALA A 132 -5.44 -21.72 -12.13
C ALA A 132 -4.61 -20.99 -13.19
N ASP A 133 -5.12 -20.92 -14.42
CA ASP A 133 -4.47 -20.23 -15.54
C ASP A 133 -4.46 -18.70 -15.38
N ALA A 134 -5.48 -18.13 -14.72
CA ALA A 134 -5.64 -16.70 -14.54
C ALA A 134 -4.97 -16.17 -13.26
N TRP A 135 -4.64 -17.04 -12.30
CA TRP A 135 -4.18 -16.67 -10.97
C TRP A 135 -2.87 -15.87 -10.99
N GLY A 136 -1.90 -16.32 -11.78
CA GLY A 136 -0.61 -15.64 -11.94
C GLY A 136 -0.78 -14.20 -12.43
N PRO A 137 -1.42 -13.97 -13.59
CA PRO A 137 -1.73 -12.64 -14.10
C PRO A 137 -2.51 -11.76 -13.10
N LEU A 138 -3.61 -12.26 -12.54
CA LEU A 138 -4.46 -11.50 -11.62
C LEU A 138 -3.72 -11.06 -10.35
N THR A 139 -2.83 -11.91 -9.82
CA THR A 139 -2.06 -11.58 -8.60
C THR A 139 -0.80 -10.77 -8.89
N ALA A 140 -0.46 -10.53 -10.16
CA ALA A 140 0.61 -9.64 -10.57
C ALA A 140 0.14 -8.19 -10.78
N GLU A 141 -1.18 -7.96 -10.88
CA GLU A 141 -1.76 -6.64 -11.08
C GLU A 141 -1.39 -5.65 -9.95
N ASP A 142 -1.26 -4.37 -10.30
CA ASP A 142 -1.15 -3.30 -9.32
C ASP A 142 -2.53 -2.88 -8.84
N THR A 143 -2.94 -3.46 -7.71
CA THR A 143 -4.24 -3.20 -7.07
C THR A 143 -4.10 -2.36 -5.80
N TYR A 144 -2.95 -1.69 -5.57
CA TYR A 144 -2.71 -0.97 -4.31
C TYR A 144 -3.76 0.11 -4.05
N LEU A 145 -4.08 0.94 -5.07
CA LEU A 145 -5.06 2.02 -4.91
C LEU A 145 -6.47 1.49 -4.63
N ASP A 146 -6.86 0.37 -5.25
CA ASP A 146 -8.19 -0.20 -5.05
C ASP A 146 -8.34 -0.78 -3.65
N GLY A 147 -7.33 -1.50 -3.16
CA GLY A 147 -7.30 -2.00 -1.78
C GLY A 147 -7.23 -0.86 -0.76
N LEU A 148 -6.47 0.20 -1.03
CA LEU A 148 -6.42 1.39 -0.17
C LEU A 148 -7.78 2.07 -0.08
N ARG A 149 -8.48 2.28 -1.19
CA ARG A 149 -9.83 2.86 -1.21
C ARG A 149 -10.83 1.98 -0.43
N ALA A 150 -10.77 0.67 -0.62
CA ALA A 150 -11.62 -0.26 0.11
C ALA A 150 -11.35 -0.20 1.63
N LEU A 151 -10.08 -0.14 2.03
CA LEU A 151 -9.68 0.01 3.44
C LEU A 151 -10.20 1.33 4.03
N VAL A 152 -10.00 2.46 3.35
CA VAL A 152 -10.49 3.77 3.79
C VAL A 152 -12.02 3.78 3.89
N GLY A 153 -12.71 3.21 2.90
CA GLY A 153 -14.16 3.06 2.92
C GLY A 153 -14.65 2.25 4.13
N GLY A 154 -13.99 1.12 4.43
CA GLY A 154 -14.32 0.29 5.58
C GLY A 154 -14.05 0.94 6.93
N LEU A 155 -12.94 1.68 7.05
CA LEU A 155 -12.57 2.41 8.28
C LEU A 155 -13.51 3.59 8.55
N THR A 156 -13.98 4.25 7.51
CA THR A 156 -14.88 5.42 7.62
C THR A 156 -16.36 5.07 7.65
N ALA A 157 -16.75 3.84 7.32
CA ALA A 157 -18.14 3.36 7.43
C ALA A 157 -18.60 3.12 8.88
N ARG A 158 -17.66 3.07 9.84
CA ARG A 158 -17.93 2.83 11.27
C ARG A 158 -17.78 4.10 12.14
N GLY A 159 -17.60 5.25 11.48
CA GLY A 159 -17.49 6.58 12.07
C GLY A 159 -18.85 7.17 12.36
#